data_AF-A0A7J4MKY8-F1
#
_entry.id   AF-A0A7J4MKY8-F1
#
_cell.length_a   1.000
_cell.length_b   1.000
_cell.length_c   1.000
_cell.angle_alpha   90.00
_cell.angle_beta   90.00
_cell.angle_gamma   90.00
#
_symmetry.space_group_name_H-M   'P 1'
#
loop_
_entity.id
_entity.type
_entity.pdbx_description
1 polymer ?
#
loop_
_entity_poly.entity_id
_entity_poly.type
_entity_poly.pdbx_seq_one_letter_code
_entity_poly.pdbx_strand_id
1 'polypeptide(L)' 'MRIMPGTPYLEEEPRGLLTWPKLLKISVPILAALTAVAWWNDLILEWGIFLTVGLTISFLTRR' A
#
# COMPACT_ATOMS: atom_id res chain seq x y z
N MET A 1 -26.81 -22.18 28.69
CA MET A 1 -26.22 -20.88 28.35
C MET A 1 -24.70 -21.03 28.38
N ARG A 2 -24.01 -21.03 27.25
CA ARG A 2 -22.59 -20.67 27.21
C ARG A 2 -22.29 -20.01 25.87
N ILE A 3 -22.24 -18.68 25.96
CA ILE A 3 -21.69 -17.76 24.96
C ILE A 3 -20.38 -18.36 24.47
N MET A 4 -20.20 -18.53 23.15
CA MET A 4 -18.90 -18.87 22.59
C MET A 4 -17.95 -17.71 22.95
N PRO A 5 -16.99 -17.90 23.89
CA PRO A 5 -16.22 -16.80 24.40
C PRO A 5 -15.09 -16.51 23.43
N GLY A 6 -15.21 -15.38 22.72
CA GLY A 6 -14.20 -14.89 21.81
C GLY A 6 -14.13 -15.69 20.52
N THR A 7 -14.50 -15.07 19.40
CA THR A 7 -13.93 -15.47 18.11
C THR A 7 -12.41 -15.56 18.32
N PRO A 8 -11.79 -16.75 18.24
CA PRO A 8 -10.35 -16.85 18.36
C PRO A 8 -9.80 -15.93 17.29
N TYR A 9 -9.05 -14.90 17.69
CA TYR A 9 -8.27 -14.13 16.74
C TYR A 9 -7.54 -15.16 15.89
N LEU A 10 -7.83 -15.16 14.58
CA LEU A 10 -7.36 -16.16 13.64
C LEU A 10 -5.88 -16.41 13.93
N GLU A 11 -5.55 -17.57 14.51
CA GLU A 11 -4.18 -17.87 14.92
C GLU A 11 -3.24 -17.93 13.70
N GLU A 12 -3.82 -18.13 12.52
CA GLU A 12 -3.17 -17.97 11.22
C GLU A 12 -3.86 -16.87 10.40
N GLU A 13 -3.07 -15.95 9.85
CA GLU A 13 -3.55 -14.98 8.87
C GLU A 13 -4.19 -15.72 7.68
N PRO A 14 -5.45 -15.41 7.32
CA PRO A 14 -6.16 -16.12 6.26
C PRO A 14 -5.33 -16.10 4.97
N ARG A 15 -5.05 -17.29 4.42
CA ARG A 15 -4.26 -17.49 3.21
C ARG A 15 -4.87 -16.71 2.04
N GLY A 16 -4.28 -15.55 1.72
CA GLY A 16 -4.76 -14.66 0.66
C GLY A 16 -5.02 -13.22 1.10
N LEU A 17 -4.97 -12.92 2.40
CA LEU A 17 -5.07 -11.53 2.86
C LEU A 17 -3.78 -10.78 2.50
N LEU A 18 -3.94 -9.70 1.75
CA LEU A 18 -2.84 -8.80 1.44
C LEU A 18 -2.60 -7.89 2.66
N THR A 19 -1.81 -8.40 3.62
CA THR A 19 -1.52 -7.65 4.85
C THR A 19 -0.63 -6.44 4.57
N TRP A 20 -0.72 -5.40 5.41
CA TRP A 20 0.10 -4.19 5.29
C TRP A 20 1.61 -4.47 5.14
N PRO A 21 2.23 -5.40 5.90
CA PRO A 21 3.64 -5.75 5.70
C PRO A 21 3.92 -6.33 4.31
N LYS A 22 3.01 -7.17 3.79
CA LYS A 22 3.16 -7.80 2.47
C LYS A 22 2.97 -6.78 1.34
N LEU A 23 2.02 -5.86 1.51
CA LEU A 23 1.83 -4.70 0.65
C LEU A 23 3.09 -3.84 0.57
N LEU A 24 3.65 -3.44 1.71
CA LEU A 24 4.87 -2.63 1.77
C LEU A 24 6.05 -3.34 1.13
N LYS A 25 6.22 -4.65 1.37
CA LYS A 25 7.29 -5.44 0.73
C LYS A 25 7.21 -5.43 -0.80
N ILE A 26 6.03 -5.26 -1.37
CA ILE A 26 5.84 -5.20 -2.82
C ILE A 26 5.93 -3.76 -3.33
N SER A 27 5.27 -2.80 -2.66
CA SER A 27 5.19 -1.41 -3.13
C SER A 27 6.49 -0.65 -2.94
N VAL A 28 7.24 -0.90 -1.86
CA VAL A 28 8.51 -0.22 -1.58
C VAL A 28 9.54 -0.41 -2.70
N PRO A 29 9.87 -1.64 -3.16
CA PRO A 29 10.85 -1.80 -4.23
C PRO A 29 10.37 -1.19 -5.56
N ILE A 30 9.07 -1.23 -5.85
CA ILE A 30 8.50 -0.62 -7.06
C ILE A 30 8.64 0.90 -7.02
N LEU A 31 8.22 1.53 -5.92
CA LEU A 31 8.32 2.98 -5.74
C LEU A 31 9.77 3.45 -5.72
N ALA A 32 10.67 2.68 -5.10
CA ALA A 32 12.10 2.97 -5.10
C ALA A 32 12.70 2.92 -6.51
N ALA A 33 12.38 1.89 -7.30
CA ALA A 33 12.84 1.78 -8.68
C ALA A 33 12.33 2.94 -9.56
N LEU A 34 11.04 3.26 -9.47
CA LEU A 34 10.44 4.38 -10.21
C LEU A 34 11.04 5.73 -9.81
N THR A 35 11.28 5.94 -8.52
CA THR A 35 11.91 7.16 -8.00
C THR A 35 13.36 7.27 -8.47
N ALA A 36 14.12 6.17 -8.51
CA ALA A 36 15.48 6.17 -9.03
C ALA A 36 15.53 6.52 -10.52
N VAL A 37 14.59 6.01 -11.32
CA VAL A 37 14.46 6.37 -12.75
C VAL A 37 14.10 7.84 -12.91
N ALA A 38 13.16 8.37 -12.11
CA ALA A 38 12.80 9.77 -12.13
C ALA A 38 13.99 10.68 -11.78
N TRP A 39 14.80 10.28 -10.80
CA TRP A 39 16.04 10.98 -10.45
C TRP A 39 17.02 11.02 -11.61
N TRP A 40 17.25 9.89 -12.29
CA TRP A 40 18.21 9.82 -13.40
C TRP A 40 17.83 10.70 -14.59
N ASN A 41 16.54 11.00 -14.76
CA ASN A 41 16.03 11.84 -15.84
C ASN A 41 15.76 13.28 -15.39
N ASP A 42 16.15 13.68 -14.18
CA ASP A 42 15.85 14.99 -13.58
C ASP A 42 14.34 15.33 -13.51
N LEU A 43 13.47 14.30 -13.51
CA LEU A 43 12.00 14.41 -13.51
C LEU A 43 11.40 14.26 -12.11
N ILE A 44 12.14 14.63 -11.07
CA ILE A 44 11.74 14.34 -9.68
C ILE A 44 10.54 15.18 -9.25
N LEU A 45 10.40 16.38 -9.82
CA LEU A 45 9.32 17.31 -9.52
C LEU A 45 8.02 16.84 -10.19
N GLU A 46 8.07 16.44 -11.46
CA GLU A 46 6.96 15.84 -12.20
C GLU A 46 6.50 14.55 -11.54
N TRP A 47 7.45 13.71 -11.11
CA TRP A 47 7.16 12.49 -10.36
C TRP A 47 6.42 12.76 -9.04
N GLY A 48 6.86 13.77 -8.29
CA GLY A 48 6.19 14.20 -7.05
C GLY A 48 4.77 14.73 -7.29
N ILE A 49 4.56 15.50 -8.35
CA ILE A 49 3.23 15.98 -8.76
C ILE A 49 2.34 14.80 -9.12
N PHE A 50 2.84 13.86 -9.93
CA PHE A 50 2.10 12.66 -10.34
C PHE A 50 1.63 11.84 -9.15
N LEU A 51 2.52 11.58 -8.17
CA LEU A 51 2.17 10.86 -6.95
C LEU A 51 1.10 11.59 -6.14
N THR A 52 1.25 12.91 -5.98
CA THR A 52 0.30 13.73 -5.22
C THR A 52 -1.10 13.68 -5.86
N VAL A 53 -1.18 13.94 -7.16
CA VAL A 53 -2.45 13.91 -7.91
C VAL A 53 -3.08 12.52 -7.87
N GLY A 54 -2.30 11.47 -8.12
CA GLY A 54 -2.79 10.09 -8.07
C GLY A 54 -3.34 9.69 -6.69
N LEU A 55 -2.65 10.09 -5.62
CA LEU A 55 -3.12 9.85 -4.25
C LEU A 55 -4.37 10.68 -3.91
N THR A 56 -4.43 11.95 -4.33
CA THR A 56 -5.62 12.79 -4.16
C THR A 56 -6.83 12.21 -4.87
N ILE A 57 -6.67 11.75 -6.12
CA ILE A 57 -7.74 11.08 -6.87
C ILE A 57 -8.15 9.78 -6.16
N SER A 58 -7.19 8.94 -5.76
CA SER A 58 -7.47 7.69 -5.04
C SER A 58 -8.25 7.94 -3.74
N PHE A 59 -7.90 9.02 -3.02
CA PHE A 59 -8.61 9.45 -1.83
C PHE A 59 -10.03 9.92 -2.12
N LEU A 60 -10.22 10.68 -3.21
CA LEU A 60 -11.54 11.12 -3.67
C LEU A 60 -12.43 9.97 -4.13
N THR A 61 -11.89 8.99 -4.89
CA THR A 61 -12.62 7.81 -5.37
C THR A 61 -13.03 6.87 -4.24
N ARG A 62 -12.38 6.94 -3.07
CA ARG A 62 -12.68 6.10 -1.91
C ARG A 62 -13.79 6.68 -1.00
N ARG A 63 -14.33 7.87 -1.29
CA ARG A 63 -15.55 8.40 -0.67
C ARG A 63 -16.80 7.81 -1.30
#